data_AF-A0A3A4A794-F1
#
_entry.id   AF-A0A3A4A794-F1
#
_cell.length_a   1.000
_cell.length_b   1.000
_cell.length_c   1.000
_cell.angle_alpha   90.00
_cell.angle_beta   90.00
_cell.angle_gamma   90.00
#
_symmetry.space_group_name_H-M   'P 1'
#
loop_
_entity.id
_entity.type
_entity.pdbx_description
1 polymer ?
#
loop_
_entity_poly.entity_id
_entity_poly.type
_entity_poly.pdbx_seq_one_letter_code
_entity_poly.pdbx_strand_id
1 'polypeptide(L)'
;MAGMAPGGLPMAGRAGDRDGLRLDVLHVPLGPVLADWPAGLVVELVLQGDVVQEAAVRPEATATAAATAGTGAGTGDGGDRTGSYWDEPWLRARSGEAVTVGEGERRRAAAHLDSVGRLLAVAGWEREASRARRMRDSLLGGGGGGGSGGGGGGGAGSRREFAAFARRVRRSAVLRWMLRGVGVVEAADVASYGITGPAGTPGDALARLGTWLDGIGRALGRLADERPLTGEDGPRGPVGEAPSAALLAALPALLTGAELAAARLIVASLDPDLEQLAAARV
;
A
#
# COMPACT_ATOMS: atom_id res chain seq x y z
N MET A 1 9.21 -36.02 29.54
CA MET A 1 8.38 -37.16 29.05
C MET A 1 7.52 -36.64 27.91
N ALA A 2 7.81 -37.07 26.69
CA ALA A 2 7.02 -36.71 25.50
C ALA A 2 5.65 -37.41 25.60
N GLY A 3 4.58 -36.60 25.72
CA GLY A 3 3.22 -37.12 25.70
C GLY A 3 2.89 -37.65 24.30
N MET A 4 2.41 -38.90 24.25
CA MET A 4 1.88 -39.54 23.05
C MET A 4 0.78 -38.66 22.43
N ALA A 5 0.99 -38.17 21.21
CA ALA A 5 -0.01 -37.40 20.50
C ALA A 5 -1.04 -38.33 19.83
N PRO A 6 -2.34 -37.96 19.79
CA PRO A 6 -3.35 -38.76 19.12
C PRO A 6 -3.01 -38.86 17.62
N GLY A 7 -2.91 -40.09 17.10
CA GLY A 7 -2.64 -40.34 15.68
C GLY A 7 -1.18 -40.16 15.22
N GLY A 8 -0.21 -39.98 16.13
CA GLY A 8 1.21 -39.91 15.78
C GLY A 8 1.69 -38.59 15.16
N LEU A 9 0.80 -37.58 15.08
CA LEU A 9 1.16 -36.23 14.65
C LEU A 9 1.61 -35.42 15.86
N PRO A 10 2.76 -34.73 15.81
CA PRO A 10 3.20 -33.89 16.92
C PRO A 10 2.15 -32.80 17.21
N MET A 11 1.76 -32.66 18.47
CA MET A 11 0.88 -31.56 18.90
C MET A 11 1.62 -30.23 18.78
N ALA A 12 0.86 -29.15 18.59
CA ALA A 12 1.41 -27.79 18.61
C ALA A 12 2.18 -27.55 19.92
N GLY A 13 3.33 -26.87 19.80
CA GLY A 13 4.08 -26.41 20.96
C GLY A 13 3.24 -25.42 21.77
N ARG A 14 3.45 -25.37 23.08
CA ARG A 14 2.79 -24.39 23.95
C ARG A 14 3.82 -23.47 24.60
N ALA A 15 3.52 -22.19 24.66
CA ALA A 15 4.30 -21.20 25.38
C ALA A 15 3.42 -20.46 26.40
N GLY A 16 4.05 -19.85 27.42
CA GLY A 16 3.34 -19.08 28.43
C GLY A 16 2.74 -17.80 27.84
N ASP A 17 1.57 -17.41 28.33
CA ASP A 17 0.86 -16.17 28.00
C ASP A 17 0.84 -15.20 29.20
N ARG A 18 0.38 -13.95 28.99
CA ARG A 18 0.34 -12.86 29.97
C ARG A 18 -0.41 -13.19 31.26
N ASP A 19 -1.37 -14.10 31.21
CA ASP A 19 -2.19 -14.54 32.35
C ASP A 19 -1.65 -15.81 33.04
N GLY A 20 -0.51 -16.34 32.58
CA GLY A 20 0.08 -17.58 33.07
C GLY A 20 -0.52 -18.86 32.48
N LEU A 21 -1.48 -18.76 31.55
CA LEU A 21 -1.96 -19.89 30.77
C LEU A 21 -0.97 -20.26 29.66
N ARG A 22 -1.06 -21.50 29.19
CA ARG A 22 -0.24 -22.00 28.08
C ARG A 22 -1.10 -22.09 26.82
N LEU A 23 -0.90 -21.16 25.89
CA LEU A 23 -1.56 -21.18 24.59
C LEU A 23 -0.73 -21.94 23.56
N ASP A 24 -1.43 -22.54 22.59
CA ASP A 24 -0.81 -23.18 21.45
C ASP A 24 -0.11 -22.12 20.59
N VAL A 25 1.09 -22.46 20.14
CA VAL A 25 1.93 -21.61 19.28
C VAL A 25 1.71 -22.04 17.83
N LEU A 26 1.25 -21.10 16.99
CA LEU A 26 0.97 -21.32 15.58
C LEU A 26 1.92 -20.49 14.71
N HIS A 27 2.55 -21.12 13.72
CA HIS A 27 3.36 -20.42 12.73
C HIS A 27 2.51 -20.22 11.47
N VAL A 28 2.25 -18.97 11.08
CA VAL A 28 1.37 -18.62 9.96
C VAL A 28 2.11 -17.71 8.97
N PRO A 29 2.35 -18.17 7.73
CA PRO A 29 2.76 -17.28 6.66
C PRO A 29 1.55 -16.53 6.10
N LEU A 30 1.64 -15.20 6.01
CA LEU A 30 0.69 -14.36 5.30
C LEU A 30 1.29 -13.86 3.98
N GLY A 31 0.60 -14.08 2.87
CA GLY A 31 1.05 -13.73 1.52
C GLY A 31 1.64 -14.94 0.77
N PRO A 32 2.24 -14.74 -0.42
CA PRO A 32 2.39 -13.47 -1.14
C PRO A 32 1.18 -13.08 -2.01
N VAL A 33 0.14 -13.95 -2.07
CA VAL A 33 -1.01 -13.82 -2.99
C VAL A 33 -2.34 -13.65 -2.25
N LEU A 34 -2.32 -12.98 -1.10
CA LEU A 34 -3.56 -12.69 -0.36
C LEU A 34 -4.35 -11.56 -1.02
N ALA A 35 -5.67 -11.63 -0.94
CA ALA A 35 -6.54 -10.54 -1.40
C ALA A 35 -6.26 -9.25 -0.62
N ASP A 36 -6.19 -8.13 -1.35
CA ASP A 36 -5.91 -6.80 -0.82
C ASP A 36 -4.61 -6.73 0.03
N TRP A 37 -3.61 -7.52 -0.37
CA TRP A 37 -2.29 -7.62 0.25
C TRP A 37 -1.18 -7.15 -0.70
N PRO A 38 -0.09 -6.52 -0.22
CA PRO A 38 1.04 -6.14 -1.06
C PRO A 38 1.59 -7.34 -1.85
N ALA A 39 1.57 -7.26 -3.17
CA ALA A 39 1.94 -8.38 -4.03
C ALA A 39 3.43 -8.69 -3.83
N GLY A 40 3.74 -9.95 -3.51
CA GLY A 40 5.11 -10.40 -3.22
C GLY A 40 5.51 -10.28 -1.76
N LEU A 41 4.69 -9.70 -0.87
CA LEU A 41 5.04 -9.59 0.55
C LEU A 41 4.70 -10.89 1.26
N VAL A 42 5.67 -11.51 1.93
CA VAL A 42 5.43 -12.58 2.90
C VAL A 42 5.72 -12.07 4.30
N VAL A 43 4.79 -12.28 5.22
CA VAL A 43 4.98 -12.03 6.65
C VAL A 43 4.85 -13.36 7.38
N GLU A 44 5.94 -13.81 7.98
CA GLU A 44 5.99 -15.01 8.83
C GLU A 44 5.63 -14.60 10.25
N LEU A 45 4.49 -15.11 10.75
CA LEU A 45 3.99 -14.78 12.08
C LEU A 45 4.10 -15.99 13.01
N VAL A 46 4.47 -15.72 14.26
CA VAL A 46 4.25 -16.64 15.39
C VAL A 46 3.07 -16.10 16.18
N LEU A 47 1.98 -16.86 16.26
CA LEU A 47 0.74 -16.49 16.94
C LEU A 47 0.55 -17.31 18.22
N GLN A 48 -0.03 -16.67 19.23
CA GLN A 48 -0.68 -17.32 20.36
C GLN A 48 -2.11 -16.82 20.44
N GLY A 49 -3.08 -17.70 20.20
CA GLY A 49 -4.45 -17.27 19.90
C GLY A 49 -4.49 -16.47 18.59
N ASP A 50 -4.98 -15.24 18.64
CA ASP A 50 -4.98 -14.29 17.53
C ASP A 50 -3.89 -13.21 17.65
N VAL A 51 -3.10 -13.21 18.73
CA VAL A 51 -2.05 -12.21 18.97
C VAL A 51 -0.73 -12.65 18.35
N VAL A 52 -0.11 -11.74 17.60
CA VAL A 52 1.23 -11.88 17.06
C VAL A 52 2.26 -11.73 18.17
N GLN A 53 3.08 -12.75 18.37
CA GLN A 53 4.20 -12.75 19.32
C GLN A 53 5.52 -12.39 18.64
N GLU A 54 5.72 -12.88 17.41
CA GLU A 54 6.88 -12.58 16.59
C GLU A 54 6.45 -12.40 15.14
N ALA A 55 7.15 -11.52 14.42
CA ALA A 55 6.92 -11.28 13.01
C ALA A 55 8.25 -11.13 12.27
N ALA A 56 8.38 -11.80 11.13
CA ALA A 56 9.47 -11.61 10.18
C ALA A 56 8.91 -11.28 8.79
N VAL A 57 9.60 -10.42 8.04
CA VAL A 57 9.14 -9.94 6.74
C VAL A 57 10.10 -10.41 5.65
N ARG A 58 9.55 -10.97 4.58
CA ARG A 58 10.30 -11.41 3.40
C ARG A 58 9.65 -10.86 2.13
N PRO A 59 10.34 -10.00 1.37
CA PRO A 59 9.90 -9.63 0.03
C PRO A 59 10.27 -10.75 -0.94
N GLU A 60 9.27 -11.34 -1.58
CA GLU A 60 9.41 -12.28 -2.70
C GLU A 60 9.34 -11.55 -4.03
N ALA A 61 10.14 -11.98 -5.00
CA ALA A 61 10.09 -11.43 -6.35
C ALA A 61 8.74 -11.76 -6.99
N THR A 62 7.99 -10.75 -7.40
CA THR A 62 6.75 -10.93 -8.14
C THR A 62 7.06 -11.41 -9.56
N ALA A 63 6.34 -12.44 -10.04
CA ALA A 63 6.55 -13.05 -11.36
C ALA A 63 6.43 -12.05 -12.52
N THR A 64 5.77 -10.91 -12.34
CA THR A 64 5.69 -9.83 -13.32
C THR A 64 7.07 -9.25 -13.67
N ALA A 65 8.01 -9.18 -12.72
CA ALA A 65 9.39 -8.76 -12.97
C ALA A 65 10.20 -9.84 -13.73
N ALA A 66 9.90 -11.12 -13.51
CA ALA A 66 10.56 -12.24 -14.19
C ALA A 66 10.05 -12.44 -15.63
N ALA A 67 8.77 -12.14 -15.90
CA ALA A 67 8.18 -12.29 -17.23
C ALA A 67 8.64 -11.22 -18.24
N THR A 68 8.98 -10.01 -17.78
CA THR A 68 9.58 -8.97 -18.63
C THR A 68 11.00 -9.30 -19.10
N ALA A 69 11.72 -10.19 -18.39
CA ALA A 69 13.05 -10.64 -18.82
C ALA A 69 13.02 -11.66 -19.97
N GLY A 70 11.85 -12.15 -20.38
CA GLY A 70 11.73 -13.12 -21.45
C GLY A 70 10.34 -13.17 -22.04
N THR A 71 10.04 -12.28 -22.99
CA THR A 71 9.43 -12.56 -24.31
C THR A 71 9.26 -11.23 -25.05
N GLY A 72 10.21 -10.89 -25.92
CA GLY A 72 10.02 -9.81 -26.89
C GLY A 72 9.12 -10.29 -28.02
N ALA A 73 7.87 -9.84 -28.06
CA ALA A 73 7.05 -9.63 -29.27
C ALA A 73 5.61 -9.21 -28.88
N GLY A 74 5.27 -7.94 -29.09
CA GLY A 74 3.88 -7.47 -29.01
C GLY A 74 3.78 -5.95 -28.95
N THR A 75 3.30 -5.33 -30.03
CA THR A 75 3.05 -3.89 -30.18
C THR A 75 2.09 -3.34 -29.12
N GLY A 76 2.64 -2.56 -28.21
CA GLY A 76 1.96 -1.71 -27.24
C GLY A 76 2.96 -1.32 -26.16
N ASP A 77 3.30 -0.03 -26.09
CA ASP A 77 4.17 0.65 -25.12
C ASP A 77 4.52 -0.18 -23.86
N GLY A 78 5.48 -1.07 -24.04
CA GLY A 78 5.93 -2.05 -23.07
C GLY A 78 7.44 -1.97 -22.99
N GLY A 79 7.94 -0.75 -22.78
CA GLY A 79 9.35 -0.54 -22.44
C GLY A 79 9.72 -1.38 -21.23
N ASP A 80 10.98 -1.80 -21.20
CA ASP A 80 11.61 -2.51 -20.10
C ASP A 80 11.35 -1.76 -18.78
N ARG A 81 10.36 -2.20 -18.00
CA ARG A 81 9.89 -1.48 -16.80
C ARG A 81 10.86 -1.72 -15.64
N THR A 82 12.02 -1.08 -15.69
CA THR A 82 12.91 -0.96 -14.54
C THR A 82 12.35 0.12 -13.60
N GLY A 83 11.43 -0.25 -12.71
CA GLY A 83 10.86 0.71 -11.75
C GLY A 83 9.49 0.34 -11.20
N SER A 84 9.09 1.00 -10.12
CA SER A 84 7.70 0.99 -9.66
C SER A 84 6.78 1.62 -10.70
N TYR A 85 5.67 0.94 -11.01
CA TYR A 85 4.60 1.49 -11.85
C TYR A 85 4.08 2.83 -11.31
N TRP A 86 4.00 3.00 -10.00
CA TRP A 86 3.45 4.23 -9.41
C TRP A 86 4.40 5.42 -9.50
N ASP A 87 5.71 5.17 -9.56
CA ASP A 87 6.76 6.20 -9.64
C ASP A 87 7.12 6.59 -11.08
N GLU A 88 6.64 5.85 -12.09
CA GLU A 88 7.03 6.00 -13.51
C GLU A 88 6.98 7.44 -14.06
N PRO A 89 5.99 8.30 -13.77
CA PRO A 89 5.99 9.69 -14.28
C PRO A 89 7.17 10.50 -13.77
N TRP A 90 7.58 10.29 -12.52
CA TRP A 90 8.74 10.97 -11.94
C TRP A 90 10.04 10.37 -12.45
N LEU A 91 10.11 9.04 -12.63
CA LEU A 91 11.28 8.38 -13.21
C LEU A 91 11.52 8.85 -14.66
N ARG A 92 10.47 9.01 -15.47
CA ARG A 92 10.52 9.58 -16.81
C ARG A 92 10.91 11.06 -16.81
N ALA A 93 10.37 11.85 -15.90
CA ALA A 93 10.81 13.24 -15.75
C ALA A 93 12.31 13.34 -15.42
N ARG A 94 12.81 12.45 -14.54
CA ARG A 94 14.24 12.38 -14.16
C ARG A 94 15.14 11.92 -15.30
N SER A 95 14.64 11.07 -16.21
CA SER A 95 15.37 10.70 -17.43
C SER A 95 15.36 11.79 -18.52
N GLY A 96 14.69 12.92 -18.27
CA GLY A 96 14.62 14.06 -19.17
C GLY A 96 13.40 14.07 -20.10
N GLU A 97 12.45 13.15 -19.93
CA GLU A 97 11.21 13.17 -20.69
C GLU A 97 10.27 14.30 -20.24
N ALA A 98 9.53 14.86 -21.19
CA ALA A 98 8.54 15.88 -20.91
C ALA A 98 7.28 15.27 -20.27
N VAL A 99 7.22 15.30 -18.94
CA VAL A 99 6.06 14.90 -18.14
C VAL A 99 5.44 16.12 -17.48
N THR A 100 4.11 16.23 -17.49
CA THR A 100 3.42 17.37 -16.85
C THR A 100 3.10 17.09 -15.38
N VAL A 101 2.95 18.15 -14.58
CA VAL A 101 2.44 18.03 -13.20
C VAL A 101 1.07 17.34 -13.18
N GLY A 102 0.18 17.66 -14.11
CA GLY A 102 -1.14 17.04 -14.21
C GLY A 102 -1.09 15.52 -14.43
N GLU A 103 -0.12 15.03 -15.19
CA GLU A 103 0.13 13.60 -15.39
C GLU A 103 0.65 12.93 -14.11
N GLY A 104 1.66 13.53 -13.45
CA GLY A 104 2.16 13.02 -12.16
C GLY A 104 1.08 12.99 -11.07
N GLU A 105 0.30 14.06 -10.93
CA GLU A 105 -0.78 14.13 -9.94
C GLU A 105 -1.93 13.17 -10.25
N ARG A 106 -2.21 12.89 -11.53
CA ARG A 106 -3.15 11.82 -11.93
C ARG A 106 -2.66 10.46 -11.43
N ARG A 107 -1.37 10.14 -11.63
CA ARG A 107 -0.76 8.90 -11.12
C ARG A 107 -0.79 8.84 -9.60
N ARG A 108 -0.48 9.95 -8.91
CA ARG A 108 -0.55 10.02 -7.45
C ARG A 108 -1.96 9.79 -6.92
N ALA A 109 -2.96 10.45 -7.49
CA ALA A 109 -4.35 10.29 -7.10
C ALA A 109 -4.82 8.84 -7.29
N ALA A 110 -4.45 8.21 -8.41
CA ALA A 110 -4.75 6.80 -8.66
C ALA A 110 -4.05 5.86 -7.65
N ALA A 111 -2.77 6.08 -7.36
CA ALA A 111 -2.01 5.29 -6.38
C ALA A 111 -2.63 5.37 -4.98
N HIS A 112 -2.98 6.58 -4.51
CA HIS A 112 -3.62 6.76 -3.22
C HIS A 112 -5.04 6.19 -3.18
N LEU A 113 -5.80 6.25 -4.29
CA LEU A 113 -7.10 5.56 -4.39
C LEU A 113 -6.96 4.04 -4.32
N ASP A 114 -5.87 3.47 -4.86
CA ASP A 114 -5.54 2.05 -4.70
C ASP A 114 -5.30 1.70 -3.22
N SER A 115 -4.42 2.45 -2.55
CA SER A 115 -4.12 2.26 -1.12
C SER A 115 -5.37 2.39 -0.25
N VAL A 116 -6.20 3.41 -0.49
CA VAL A 116 -7.48 3.59 0.21
C VAL A 116 -8.43 2.42 -0.08
N GLY A 117 -8.52 1.98 -1.34
CA GLY A 117 -9.36 0.85 -1.73
C GLY A 117 -8.97 -0.44 -0.99
N ARG A 118 -7.68 -0.73 -0.94
CA ARG A 118 -7.09 -1.88 -0.25
C ARG A 118 -7.38 -1.86 1.25
N LEU A 119 -7.10 -0.73 1.92
CA LEU A 119 -7.39 -0.58 3.35
C LEU A 119 -8.88 -0.75 3.65
N LEU A 120 -9.76 -0.17 2.82
CA LEU A 120 -11.20 -0.31 2.98
C LEU A 120 -11.67 -1.75 2.77
N ALA A 121 -11.10 -2.49 1.82
CA ALA A 121 -11.43 -3.90 1.60
C ALA A 121 -11.03 -4.76 2.82
N VAL A 122 -9.81 -4.58 3.35
CA VAL A 122 -9.35 -5.27 4.57
C VAL A 122 -10.21 -4.91 5.79
N ALA A 123 -10.72 -3.68 5.86
CA ALA A 123 -11.66 -3.25 6.89
C ALA A 123 -13.11 -3.76 6.67
N GLY A 124 -13.38 -4.57 5.64
CA GLY A 124 -14.70 -5.11 5.32
C GLY A 124 -15.63 -4.13 4.61
N TRP A 125 -15.12 -3.00 4.13
CA TRP A 125 -15.87 -1.92 3.45
C TRP A 125 -15.85 -2.08 1.92
N GLU A 126 -16.25 -3.27 1.44
CA GLU A 126 -16.09 -3.70 0.04
C GLU A 126 -16.73 -2.79 -1.01
N ARG A 127 -17.90 -2.23 -0.71
CA ARG A 127 -18.60 -1.34 -1.64
C ARG A 127 -17.81 -0.04 -1.86
N GLU A 128 -17.24 0.50 -0.80
CA GLU A 128 -16.44 1.72 -0.82
C GLU A 128 -15.05 1.45 -1.41
N ALA A 129 -14.45 0.29 -1.12
CA ALA A 129 -13.23 -0.19 -1.78
C ALA A 129 -13.42 -0.28 -3.30
N SER A 130 -14.51 -0.91 -3.74
CA SER A 130 -14.87 -1.01 -5.15
C SER A 130 -15.10 0.35 -5.81
N ARG A 131 -15.63 1.33 -5.06
CA ARG A 131 -15.78 2.70 -5.56
C ARG A 131 -14.44 3.40 -5.73
N ALA A 132 -13.51 3.22 -4.78
CA ALA A 132 -12.15 3.76 -4.91
C ALA A 132 -11.44 3.17 -6.13
N ARG A 133 -11.54 1.84 -6.34
CA ARG A 133 -11.00 1.14 -7.52
C ARG A 133 -11.58 1.69 -8.83
N ARG A 134 -12.90 1.89 -8.92
CA ARG A 134 -13.51 2.51 -10.12
C ARG A 134 -13.00 3.93 -10.39
N MET A 135 -12.83 4.76 -9.35
CA MET A 135 -12.27 6.10 -9.51
C MET A 135 -10.81 6.04 -10.00
N ARG A 136 -9.99 5.14 -9.43
CA ARG A 136 -8.61 4.87 -9.88
C ARG A 136 -8.60 4.50 -11.36
N ASP A 137 -9.42 3.55 -11.76
CA ASP A 137 -9.47 3.05 -13.14
C ASP A 137 -9.93 4.15 -14.11
N SER A 138 -10.89 4.99 -13.69
CA SER A 138 -11.34 6.14 -14.48
C SER A 138 -10.25 7.20 -14.67
N LEU A 139 -9.38 7.39 -13.66
CA LEU A 139 -8.23 8.30 -13.77
C LEU A 139 -7.16 7.75 -14.71
N LEU A 140 -6.86 6.45 -14.61
CA LEU A 140 -5.85 5.78 -15.44
C LEU A 140 -6.30 5.57 -16.89
N GLY A 141 -7.59 5.31 -17.13
CA GLY A 141 -8.14 5.10 -18.47
C GLY A 141 -8.25 6.36 -19.33
N GLY A 142 -8.02 7.56 -18.76
CA GLY A 142 -8.18 8.84 -19.46
C GLY A 142 -7.09 9.20 -20.48
N GLY A 143 -6.24 8.25 -20.89
CA GLY A 143 -5.09 8.46 -21.79
C GLY A 143 -5.16 7.71 -23.14
N GLY A 144 -6.29 7.09 -23.48
CA GLY A 144 -6.47 6.37 -24.74
C GLY A 144 -7.29 7.15 -25.76
N GLY A 145 -6.68 8.13 -26.43
CA GLY A 145 -7.34 8.86 -27.51
C GLY A 145 -6.51 10.01 -28.03
N GLY A 146 -5.56 9.71 -28.92
CA GLY A 146 -4.95 10.71 -29.79
C GLY A 146 -6.06 11.49 -30.50
N GLY A 147 -6.24 12.73 -30.09
CA GLY A 147 -7.32 13.58 -30.57
C GLY A 147 -7.25 14.92 -29.87
N SER A 148 -6.53 15.85 -30.50
CA SER A 148 -6.66 17.27 -30.20
C SER A 148 -8.15 17.66 -30.28
N GLY A 149 -8.81 17.84 -29.15
CA GLY A 149 -10.20 18.32 -29.14
C GLY A 149 -10.99 18.01 -27.88
N GLY A 150 -10.93 18.93 -26.90
CA GLY A 150 -12.01 19.18 -25.95
C GLY A 150 -12.17 18.19 -24.79
N GLY A 151 -11.84 18.63 -23.57
CA GLY A 151 -12.12 17.80 -22.40
C GLY A 151 -11.91 18.41 -21.01
N GLY A 152 -11.83 19.73 -20.86
CA GLY A 152 -11.70 20.40 -19.55
C GLY A 152 -12.81 20.10 -18.51
N GLY A 153 -13.81 19.26 -18.87
CA GLY A 153 -14.92 18.86 -18.00
C GLY A 153 -14.67 17.65 -17.10
N GLY A 154 -13.69 16.78 -17.41
CA GLY A 154 -13.48 15.52 -16.66
C GLY A 154 -13.02 15.74 -15.21
N GLY A 155 -12.07 16.66 -15.01
CA GLY A 155 -11.48 16.90 -13.68
C GLY A 155 -12.44 17.50 -12.65
N ALA A 156 -13.45 18.25 -13.07
CA ALA A 156 -14.46 18.81 -12.16
C ALA A 156 -15.46 17.73 -11.68
N GLY A 157 -15.82 16.80 -12.57
CA GLY A 157 -16.63 15.62 -12.24
C GLY A 157 -15.94 14.74 -11.20
N SER A 158 -14.69 14.33 -11.47
CA SER A 158 -13.89 13.50 -10.57
C SER A 158 -13.70 14.13 -9.19
N ARG A 159 -13.47 15.46 -9.13
CA ARG A 159 -13.36 16.19 -7.84
C ARG A 159 -14.64 16.13 -7.01
N ARG A 160 -15.80 16.38 -7.61
CA ARG A 160 -17.09 16.33 -6.90
C ARG A 160 -17.40 14.92 -6.42
N GLU A 161 -17.16 13.92 -7.28
CA GLU A 161 -17.39 12.53 -6.93
C GLU A 161 -16.49 12.09 -5.77
N PHE A 162 -15.19 12.40 -5.86
CA PHE A 162 -14.23 12.13 -4.81
C PHE A 162 -14.59 12.84 -3.50
N ALA A 163 -14.97 14.12 -3.54
CA ALA A 163 -15.37 14.86 -2.33
C ALA A 163 -16.58 14.20 -1.63
N ALA A 164 -17.54 13.67 -2.38
CA ALA A 164 -18.65 12.90 -1.83
C ALA A 164 -18.20 11.57 -1.21
N PHE A 165 -17.29 10.87 -1.87
CA PHE A 165 -16.67 9.64 -1.35
C PHE A 165 -15.87 9.89 -0.06
N ALA A 166 -14.91 10.83 -0.08
CA ALA A 166 -14.08 11.17 1.06
C ALA A 166 -14.92 11.59 2.28
N ARG A 167 -15.99 12.38 2.07
CA ARG A 167 -16.91 12.75 3.15
C ARG A 167 -17.60 11.53 3.77
N ARG A 168 -18.00 10.54 2.97
CA ARG A 168 -18.62 9.31 3.49
C ARG A 168 -17.64 8.51 4.33
N VAL A 169 -16.42 8.31 3.82
CA VAL A 169 -15.36 7.60 4.55
C VAL A 169 -15.05 8.30 5.88
N ARG A 170 -14.82 9.62 5.87
CA ARG A 170 -14.50 10.41 7.08
C ARG A 170 -15.63 10.43 8.12
N ARG A 171 -16.89 10.32 7.70
CA ARG A 171 -18.07 10.31 8.58
C ARG A 171 -18.38 8.95 9.17
N SER A 172 -17.72 7.88 8.75
CA SER A 172 -17.94 6.55 9.29
C SER A 172 -17.43 6.43 10.73
N ALA A 173 -18.35 6.22 11.67
CA ALA A 173 -18.00 5.93 13.05
C ALA A 173 -17.35 4.55 13.20
N VAL A 174 -17.82 3.56 12.43
CA VAL A 174 -17.29 2.18 12.46
C VAL A 174 -15.85 2.15 11.99
N LEU A 175 -15.51 2.75 10.85
CA LEU A 175 -14.11 2.82 10.38
C LEU A 175 -13.23 3.55 11.37
N ARG A 176 -13.73 4.65 11.95
CA ARG A 176 -12.98 5.40 12.96
C ARG A 176 -12.69 4.53 14.18
N TRP A 177 -13.64 3.73 14.63
CA TRP A 177 -13.45 2.83 15.75
C TRP A 177 -12.48 1.70 15.42
N MET A 178 -12.59 1.10 14.23
CA MET A 178 -11.71 0.01 13.78
C MET A 178 -10.25 0.43 13.56
N LEU A 179 -10.02 1.63 13.04
CA LEU A 179 -8.67 2.06 12.64
C LEU A 179 -7.93 2.86 13.73
N ARG A 180 -8.64 3.33 14.75
CA ARG A 180 -8.04 4.13 15.82
C ARG A 180 -7.11 3.28 16.66
N GLY A 181 -5.89 3.76 16.89
CA GLY A 181 -4.86 3.07 17.66
C GLY A 181 -4.22 1.87 16.93
N VAL A 182 -4.60 1.60 15.68
CA VAL A 182 -4.03 0.48 14.90
C VAL A 182 -2.75 0.93 14.20
N GLY A 183 -1.63 0.24 14.46
CA GLY A 183 -0.34 0.51 13.82
C GLY A 183 0.12 1.94 14.06
N VAL A 184 0.16 2.36 15.32
CA VAL A 184 0.68 3.69 15.68
C VAL A 184 2.15 3.75 15.30
N VAL A 185 2.50 4.75 14.50
CA VAL A 185 3.88 5.10 14.16
C VAL A 185 4.17 6.43 14.82
N GLU A 186 5.08 6.44 15.79
CA GLU A 186 5.46 7.67 16.48
C GLU A 186 6.43 8.49 15.64
N ALA A 187 6.54 9.79 15.93
CA ALA A 187 7.52 10.64 15.22
C ALA A 187 8.96 10.13 15.38
N ALA A 188 9.27 9.49 16.51
CA ALA A 188 10.56 8.84 16.74
C ALA A 188 10.77 7.63 15.80
N ASP A 189 9.74 6.82 15.56
CA ASP A 189 9.80 5.69 14.62
C ASP A 189 10.00 6.18 13.19
N VAL A 190 9.29 7.23 12.79
CA VAL A 190 9.44 7.87 11.47
C VAL A 190 10.91 8.27 11.24
N ALA A 191 11.52 8.92 12.22
CA ALA A 191 12.92 9.33 12.14
C ALA A 191 13.89 8.13 12.19
N SER A 192 13.63 7.15 13.06
CA SER A 192 14.50 5.99 13.27
C SER A 192 14.54 5.07 12.04
N TYR A 193 13.40 4.81 11.42
CA TYR A 193 13.30 3.95 10.25
C TYR A 193 13.45 4.71 8.92
N GLY A 194 13.40 6.05 8.93
CA GLY A 194 13.44 6.87 7.71
C GLY A 194 12.14 6.76 6.90
N ILE A 195 10.99 6.72 7.56
CA ILE A 195 9.71 6.55 6.87
C ILE A 195 9.30 7.86 6.19
N THR A 196 9.04 7.81 4.88
CA THR A 196 8.64 8.98 4.09
C THR A 196 7.24 8.86 3.51
N GLY A 197 6.80 9.92 2.81
CA GLY A 197 5.52 9.92 2.10
C GLY A 197 4.31 9.83 3.05
N PRO A 198 3.16 9.34 2.57
CA PRO A 198 1.93 9.26 3.39
C PRO A 198 2.05 8.36 4.63
N ALA A 199 2.92 7.36 4.59
CA ALA A 199 3.14 6.45 5.71
C ALA A 199 3.98 7.09 6.83
N GLY A 200 4.73 8.16 6.52
CA GLY A 200 5.51 8.94 7.48
C GLY A 200 4.71 9.93 8.31
N THR A 201 3.39 10.04 8.10
CA THR A 201 2.51 10.82 8.98
C THR A 201 2.44 10.14 10.36
N PRO A 202 2.90 10.78 11.45
CA PRO A 202 2.80 10.19 12.79
C PRO A 202 1.35 9.92 13.16
N GLY A 203 1.11 8.78 13.82
CA GLY A 203 -0.21 8.34 14.27
C GLY A 203 -0.59 6.95 13.75
N ASP A 204 -1.88 6.67 13.80
CA ASP A 204 -2.46 5.36 13.50
C ASP A 204 -2.92 5.22 12.03
N ALA A 205 -3.51 4.07 11.70
CA ALA A 205 -4.06 3.77 10.39
C ALA A 205 -5.13 4.80 9.94
N LEU A 206 -5.86 5.40 10.87
CA LEU A 206 -6.83 6.44 10.56
C LEU A 206 -6.15 7.75 10.13
N ALA A 207 -5.05 8.13 10.77
CA ALA A 207 -4.25 9.29 10.38
C ALA A 207 -3.67 9.13 8.95
N ARG A 208 -3.16 7.94 8.63
CA ARG A 208 -2.67 7.60 7.28
C ARG A 208 -3.78 7.62 6.23
N LEU A 209 -4.95 7.05 6.54
CA LEU A 209 -6.14 7.16 5.68
C LEU A 209 -6.53 8.62 5.42
N GLY A 210 -6.50 9.47 6.46
CA GLY A 210 -6.73 10.91 6.31
C GLY A 210 -5.74 11.57 5.36
N THR A 211 -4.45 11.22 5.50
CA THR A 211 -3.36 11.73 4.65
C THR A 211 -3.57 11.38 3.18
N TRP A 212 -3.95 10.13 2.86
CA TRP A 212 -4.27 9.74 1.48
C TRP A 212 -5.48 10.50 0.94
N LEU A 213 -6.56 10.64 1.72
CA LEU A 213 -7.74 11.37 1.27
C LEU A 213 -7.44 12.84 0.97
N ASP A 214 -6.61 13.49 1.79
CA ASP A 214 -6.19 14.87 1.54
C ASP A 214 -5.18 14.97 0.39
N GLY A 215 -4.33 13.96 0.20
CA GLY A 215 -3.45 13.80 -0.95
C GLY A 215 -4.22 13.72 -2.27
N ILE A 216 -5.22 12.83 -2.36
CA ILE A 216 -6.07 12.67 -3.55
C ILE A 216 -6.80 13.98 -3.86
N GLY A 217 -7.37 14.64 -2.85
CA GLY A 217 -8.07 15.92 -3.05
C GLY A 217 -7.18 17.01 -3.66
N ARG A 218 -5.94 17.14 -3.17
CA ARG A 218 -4.94 18.07 -3.71
C ARG A 218 -4.52 17.71 -5.13
N ALA A 219 -4.23 16.43 -5.38
CA ALA A 219 -3.81 15.92 -6.69
C ALA A 219 -4.90 16.14 -7.76
N LEU A 220 -6.16 15.84 -7.44
CA LEU A 220 -7.30 16.11 -8.34
C LEU A 220 -7.48 17.60 -8.67
N GLY A 221 -7.03 18.50 -7.78
CA GLY A 221 -7.02 19.94 -8.01
C GLY A 221 -6.02 20.40 -9.08
N ARG A 222 -5.03 19.56 -9.41
CA ARG A 222 -3.89 19.89 -10.27
C ARG A 222 -3.86 19.11 -11.59
N LEU A 223 -4.91 18.37 -11.92
CA LEU A 223 -4.95 17.54 -13.14
C LEU A 223 -4.78 18.30 -14.46
N ALA A 224 -5.06 19.60 -14.48
CA ALA A 224 -4.92 20.47 -15.66
C ALA A 224 -3.62 21.30 -15.64
N ASP A 225 -2.69 20.98 -14.73
CA ASP A 225 -1.42 21.69 -14.59
C ASP A 225 -0.43 21.18 -15.65
N GLU A 226 -0.25 21.94 -16.73
CA GLU A 226 0.61 21.59 -17.87
C GLU A 226 2.09 21.92 -17.65
N ARG A 227 2.46 22.48 -16.49
CA ARG A 227 3.87 22.78 -16.19
C ARG A 227 4.70 21.49 -16.15
N PRO A 228 6.00 21.53 -16.49
CA PRO A 228 6.88 20.39 -16.37
C PRO A 228 6.94 19.87 -14.92
N LEU A 229 6.88 18.55 -14.75
CA LEU A 229 7.12 17.87 -13.50
C LEU A 229 8.62 17.95 -13.16
N THR A 230 8.96 18.50 -12.00
CA THR A 230 10.35 18.77 -11.59
C THR A 230 10.70 18.24 -10.20
N GLY A 231 9.69 17.88 -9.39
CA GLY A 231 9.93 17.30 -8.07
C GLY A 231 10.23 15.81 -8.15
N GLU A 232 10.84 15.25 -7.11
CA GLU A 232 11.14 13.82 -7.00
C GLU A 232 10.19 13.08 -6.04
N ASP A 233 9.24 13.77 -5.40
CA ASP A 233 8.29 13.10 -4.50
C ASP A 233 7.19 12.37 -5.27
N GLY A 234 7.30 11.06 -5.36
CA GLY A 234 6.26 10.17 -5.88
C GLY A 234 5.07 10.01 -4.92
N PRO A 235 4.15 9.07 -5.20
CA PRO A 235 3.02 8.78 -4.31
C PRO A 235 3.41 8.21 -2.95
N ARG A 236 4.59 7.59 -2.83
CA ARG A 236 5.09 6.93 -1.61
C ARG A 236 6.24 7.66 -0.91
N GLY A 237 6.68 8.79 -1.46
CA GLY A 237 7.88 9.51 -1.00
C GLY A 237 8.86 9.74 -2.16
N PRO A 238 10.11 10.13 -1.86
CA PRO A 238 11.13 10.41 -2.86
C PRO A 238 11.37 9.21 -3.80
N VAL A 239 11.21 9.43 -5.11
CA VAL A 239 11.44 8.40 -6.12
C VAL A 239 12.94 8.12 -6.20
N GLY A 240 13.34 6.85 -6.09
CA GLY A 240 14.75 6.43 -6.09
C GLY A 240 15.37 6.15 -4.72
N GLU A 241 14.71 6.53 -3.61
CA GLU A 241 15.13 6.14 -2.26
C GLU A 241 14.44 4.85 -1.75
N ALA A 242 13.62 4.23 -2.61
CA ALA A 242 12.78 3.08 -2.30
C ALA A 242 12.08 3.16 -0.92
N PRO A 243 11.19 4.15 -0.68
CA PRO A 243 10.51 4.37 0.60
C PRO A 243 9.91 3.12 1.27
N SER A 244 9.49 2.15 0.47
CA SER A 244 8.95 0.88 0.97
C SER A 244 9.95 0.03 1.75
N ALA A 245 11.26 0.23 1.57
CA ALA A 245 12.30 -0.45 2.37
C ALA A 245 12.20 -0.10 3.87
N ALA A 246 12.03 1.18 4.18
CA ALA A 246 11.83 1.67 5.54
C ALA A 246 10.56 1.06 6.17
N LEU A 247 9.48 0.95 5.38
CA LEU A 247 8.24 0.32 5.83
C LEU A 247 8.44 -1.17 6.17
N LEU A 248 9.15 -1.91 5.32
CA LEU A 248 9.43 -3.33 5.59
C LEU A 248 10.30 -3.51 6.85
N ALA A 249 11.25 -2.61 7.08
CA ALA A 249 12.09 -2.63 8.28
C ALA A 249 11.28 -2.36 9.57
N ALA A 250 10.28 -1.49 9.51
CA ALA A 250 9.43 -1.16 10.66
C ALA A 250 8.34 -2.20 10.96
N LEU A 251 7.89 -2.96 9.94
CA LEU A 251 6.77 -3.89 10.05
C LEU A 251 6.88 -4.90 11.20
N PRO A 252 8.00 -5.62 11.42
CA PRO A 252 8.13 -6.58 12.53
C PRO A 252 7.75 -5.98 13.89
N ALA A 253 8.25 -4.78 14.19
CA ALA A 253 7.98 -4.09 15.45
C ALA A 253 6.51 -3.65 15.55
N LEU A 254 5.92 -3.17 14.45
CA LEU A 254 4.53 -2.73 14.41
C LEU A 254 3.52 -3.88 14.51
N LEU A 255 3.89 -5.07 14.02
CA LEU A 255 3.02 -6.25 14.03
C LEU A 255 3.07 -7.01 15.35
N THR A 256 4.20 -6.96 16.06
CA THR A 256 4.35 -7.65 17.34
C THR A 256 3.36 -7.08 18.38
N GLY A 257 2.58 -7.96 19.00
CA GLY A 257 1.52 -7.62 19.95
C GLY A 257 0.19 -7.24 19.31
N ALA A 258 0.09 -7.15 17.99
CA ALA A 258 -1.17 -6.90 17.30
C ALA A 258 -1.99 -8.20 17.16
N GLU A 259 -3.31 -8.09 17.20
CA GLU A 259 -4.19 -9.18 16.75
C GLU A 259 -4.06 -9.40 15.24
N LEU A 260 -4.33 -10.60 14.75
CA LEU A 260 -4.19 -10.97 13.33
C LEU A 260 -4.99 -10.04 12.39
N ALA A 261 -6.20 -9.63 12.80
CA ALA A 261 -6.99 -8.69 12.02
C ALA A 261 -6.35 -7.28 11.99
N ALA A 262 -5.84 -6.82 13.13
CA ALA A 262 -5.10 -5.56 13.24
C ALA A 262 -3.82 -5.60 12.41
N ALA A 263 -3.06 -6.69 12.45
CA ALA A 263 -1.86 -6.89 11.63
C ALA A 263 -2.13 -6.67 10.12
N ARG A 264 -3.26 -7.19 9.61
CA ARG A 264 -3.66 -6.94 8.21
C ARG A 264 -4.00 -5.48 7.95
N LEU A 265 -4.67 -4.80 8.87
CA LEU A 265 -4.97 -3.37 8.77
C LEU A 265 -3.70 -2.52 8.83
N ILE A 266 -2.72 -2.89 9.66
CA ILE A 266 -1.41 -2.23 9.74
C ILE A 266 -0.73 -2.28 8.37
N VAL A 267 -0.56 -3.47 7.81
CA VAL A 267 0.05 -3.66 6.48
C VAL A 267 -0.71 -2.88 5.41
N ALA A 268 -2.04 -2.96 5.37
CA ALA A 268 -2.85 -2.25 4.39
C ALA A 268 -2.82 -0.71 4.56
N SER A 269 -2.56 -0.21 5.78
CA SER A 269 -2.48 1.23 6.06
C SER A 269 -1.08 1.82 5.79
N LEU A 270 -0.03 1.00 5.78
CA LEU A 270 1.31 1.39 5.36
C LEU A 270 1.48 1.21 3.85
N ASP A 271 0.84 0.14 3.32
CA ASP A 271 0.76 -0.25 1.92
C ASP A 271 2.12 -0.22 1.21
N PRO A 272 3.13 -1.02 1.60
CA PRO A 272 4.44 -1.00 0.93
C PRO A 272 4.33 -1.40 -0.54
N ASP A 273 5.07 -0.71 -1.41
CA ASP A 273 5.25 -1.04 -2.82
C ASP A 273 6.57 -1.80 -3.04
N LEU A 274 6.47 -3.10 -3.29
CA LEU A 274 7.65 -3.95 -3.46
C LEU A 274 8.37 -3.77 -4.79
N GLU A 275 7.74 -3.16 -5.81
CA GLU A 275 8.41 -2.85 -7.07
C GLU A 275 9.55 -1.84 -6.87
N GLN A 276 9.44 -0.97 -5.85
CA GLN A 276 10.50 -0.03 -5.48
C GLN A 276 11.79 -0.73 -4.99
N LEU A 277 11.68 -1.94 -4.43
CA LEU A 277 12.83 -2.72 -3.95
C LEU A 277 13.51 -3.49 -5.07
N ALA A 278 12.73 -3.94 -6.06
CA ALA A 278 13.28 -4.57 -7.26
C ALA A 278 14.11 -3.55 -8.06
N ALA A 279 13.62 -2.32 -8.16
CA ALA A 279 14.31 -1.22 -8.85
C ALA A 279 15.59 -0.76 -8.15
N ALA A 280 15.67 -0.83 -6.82
CA ALA A 280 16.86 -0.41 -6.06
C ALA A 280 18.01 -1.45 -6.06
N ARG A 281 17.78 -2.67 -6.56
CA ARG A 281 18.79 -3.73 -6.67
C ARG A 281 19.49 -3.76 -8.03
N VAL A 282 19.10 -2.88 -8.95
CA VAL A 282 19.69 -2.69 -10.29
C VAL A 282 20.56 -1.44 -10.28
#